data_AF-A0A836SCP2-F1
#
_entry.id   AF-A0A836SCP2-F1
#
_cell.length_a   1.000
_cell.length_b   1.000
_cell.length_c   1.000
_cell.angle_alpha   90.00
_cell.angle_beta   90.00
_cell.angle_gamma   90.00
#
_symmetry.space_group_name_H-M   'P 1'
#
loop_
_entity.id
_entity.type
_entity.pdbx_description
1 polymer ?
#
loop_
_entity_poly.entity_id
_entity_poly.type
_entity_poly.pdbx_seq_one_letter_code
_entity_poly.pdbx_strand_id
1 'polypeptide(L)'
;MPDKNTSSQSSKSFSLKKISAIIGFIGIIIGAIVGGSKIVQQVQQSRGTNKEVKMLLEVGDRFAGQFKLNKANDEYQKILEINKENIDAQRRIIAVMRQKLYLEIGPFPQVNDVLSRIYKVQALHPQLKNDTELLLEEARILIYDDSWHHALAVLENIRRKNPANSEALALVGLGQVLTAPKNSQAGLDLLNQAIEREPNNPLYHFYRAEAFEHVEDYADSIRAFYQAAKLSNGKGYGSYKLHNESILKLDEIFMRFFAKDGALTNHLNLTIDERVLIYEYFLEEHEKLRSRSRSLETARSGYLAMLYYSIKDYEKADHEIHKMFDLWHISYKTVLTNWKTETKSIPWVELHIKILEEGGLKPDTLHDARNFLKVYYAAKKKGEEEEKYRKILELTEYGRSYKVGLKVPEVESEEGLIVLHVFKGYPFDKAGIHKGDRILEIAHRQVRKPYDIERVLIKFKLGDTLPLKVKRGDDTLLLPLVLE
;
A
#
# COMPACT_ATOMS: atom_id res chain seq x y z
N MET A 1 37.83 -138.10 -1.26
CA MET A 1 36.42 -137.74 -1.54
C MET A 1 35.78 -137.30 -0.23
N PRO A 2 34.89 -136.29 -0.21
CA PRO A 2 34.71 -135.21 -1.20
C PRO A 2 34.40 -133.82 -0.53
N ASP A 3 34.64 -132.72 -1.27
CA ASP A 3 33.66 -131.67 -1.71
C ASP A 3 33.09 -130.74 -0.61
N LYS A 4 32.97 -129.40 -0.73
CA LYS A 4 32.43 -128.62 -1.86
C LYS A 4 32.51 -127.10 -1.57
N ASN A 5 32.71 -126.32 -2.64
CA ASN A 5 32.16 -124.99 -2.98
C ASN A 5 31.78 -123.98 -1.88
N THR A 6 32.26 -122.74 -2.00
CA THR A 6 31.48 -121.66 -2.66
C THR A 6 32.28 -120.38 -2.91
N SER A 7 31.96 -119.80 -4.06
CA SER A 7 32.23 -118.46 -4.60
C SER A 7 32.33 -117.28 -3.62
N SER A 8 33.26 -116.35 -3.90
CA SER A 8 33.00 -114.91 -3.67
C SER A 8 33.27 -114.13 -4.97
N GLN A 9 32.20 -113.48 -5.45
CA GLN A 9 32.15 -112.59 -6.61
C GLN A 9 31.81 -111.19 -6.08
N SER A 10 32.55 -110.17 -6.56
CA SER A 10 32.20 -108.74 -6.58
C SER A 10 32.07 -108.04 -5.21
N SER A 11 32.32 -106.75 -5.03
CA SER A 11 32.24 -105.63 -5.97
C SER A 11 33.15 -104.48 -5.53
N LYS A 12 33.69 -103.74 -6.50
CA LYS A 12 34.31 -102.43 -6.26
C LYS A 12 33.22 -101.45 -5.83
N SER A 13 33.19 -101.04 -4.55
CA SER A 13 32.32 -99.98 -4.07
C SER A 13 32.81 -98.62 -4.57
N PHE A 14 32.21 -98.10 -5.64
CA PHE A 14 32.40 -96.71 -6.05
C PHE A 14 31.64 -95.81 -5.07
N SER A 15 32.39 -95.04 -4.27
CA SER A 15 31.90 -94.26 -3.14
C SER A 15 31.03 -93.06 -3.57
N LEU A 16 29.73 -93.15 -3.33
CA LEU A 16 28.74 -92.05 -3.38
C LEU A 16 29.06 -90.85 -2.47
N LYS A 17 30.01 -90.96 -1.53
CA LYS A 17 30.40 -89.88 -0.60
C LYS A 17 31.25 -88.76 -1.25
N LYS A 18 31.81 -88.95 -2.45
CA LYS A 18 32.58 -87.89 -3.14
C LYS A 18 31.73 -86.97 -4.01
N ILE A 19 30.50 -87.37 -4.37
CA ILE A 19 29.60 -86.55 -5.22
C ILE A 19 28.79 -85.55 -4.37
N SER A 20 28.43 -85.88 -3.13
CA SER A 20 27.70 -84.97 -2.24
C SER A 20 28.52 -83.77 -1.75
N ALA A 21 29.82 -83.94 -1.54
CA ALA A 21 30.73 -82.85 -1.13
C ALA A 21 30.97 -81.83 -2.26
N ILE A 22 30.99 -82.27 -3.52
CA ILE A 22 31.18 -81.40 -4.70
C ILE A 22 29.90 -80.60 -4.98
N ILE A 23 28.72 -81.19 -4.83
CA ILE A 23 27.43 -80.49 -4.99
C ILE A 23 27.22 -79.44 -3.88
N GLY A 24 27.65 -79.72 -2.63
CA GLY A 24 27.61 -78.75 -1.53
C GLY A 24 28.54 -77.55 -1.73
N PHE A 25 29.74 -77.75 -2.27
CA PHE A 25 30.69 -76.66 -2.57
C PHE A 25 30.25 -75.81 -3.78
N ILE A 26 29.67 -76.44 -4.81
CA ILE A 26 29.07 -75.73 -5.95
C ILE A 26 27.86 -74.91 -5.50
N GLY A 27 27.04 -75.42 -4.59
CA GLY A 27 25.91 -74.67 -4.00
C GLY A 27 26.33 -73.44 -3.18
N ILE A 28 27.44 -73.50 -2.44
CA ILE A 28 27.99 -72.37 -1.67
C ILE A 28 28.64 -71.33 -2.58
N ILE A 29 29.37 -71.75 -3.63
CA ILE A 29 29.97 -70.84 -4.62
C ILE A 29 28.89 -70.18 -5.49
N ILE A 30 27.87 -70.92 -5.93
CA ILE A 30 26.70 -70.35 -6.63
C ILE A 30 25.92 -69.43 -5.69
N GLY A 31 25.73 -69.79 -4.41
CA GLY A 31 25.09 -68.94 -3.40
C GLY A 31 25.84 -67.64 -3.14
N ALA A 32 27.19 -67.65 -3.15
CA ALA A 32 28.03 -66.47 -2.99
C ALA A 32 28.11 -65.61 -4.28
N ILE A 33 28.10 -66.24 -5.46
CA ILE A 33 28.11 -65.53 -6.75
C ILE A 33 26.72 -64.93 -7.05
N VAL A 34 25.63 -65.66 -6.78
CA VAL A 34 24.25 -65.19 -6.96
C VAL A 34 23.84 -64.21 -5.84
N GLY A 35 24.29 -64.44 -4.60
CA GLY A 35 24.12 -63.49 -3.50
C GLY A 35 24.94 -62.22 -3.71
N GLY A 36 26.19 -62.36 -4.15
CA GLY A 36 27.08 -61.25 -4.50
C GLY A 36 26.59 -60.45 -5.71
N SER A 37 26.08 -61.10 -6.76
CA SER A 37 25.51 -60.41 -7.92
C SER A 37 24.22 -59.68 -7.58
N LYS A 38 23.39 -60.25 -6.69
CA LYS A 38 22.17 -59.60 -6.18
C LYS A 38 22.50 -58.39 -5.28
N ILE A 39 23.54 -58.47 -4.46
CA ILE A 39 24.05 -57.34 -3.66
C ILE A 39 24.66 -56.27 -4.58
N VAL A 40 25.45 -56.65 -5.58
CA VAL A 40 26.02 -55.70 -6.56
C VAL A 40 24.92 -55.05 -7.39
N GLN A 41 23.89 -55.79 -7.82
CA GLN A 41 22.71 -55.25 -8.48
C GLN A 41 21.93 -54.30 -7.57
N GLN A 42 21.69 -54.67 -6.31
CA GLN A 42 21.04 -53.79 -5.33
C GLN A 42 21.85 -52.51 -5.06
N VAL A 43 23.17 -52.61 -4.98
CA VAL A 43 24.07 -51.46 -4.80
C VAL A 43 24.11 -50.60 -6.07
N GLN A 44 24.13 -51.19 -7.26
CA GLN A 44 24.07 -50.46 -8.53
C GLN A 44 22.71 -49.80 -8.74
N GLN A 45 21.62 -50.48 -8.40
CA GLN A 45 20.26 -49.96 -8.44
C GLN A 45 20.10 -48.82 -7.43
N SER A 46 20.55 -49.01 -6.19
CA SER A 46 20.58 -47.95 -5.16
C SER A 46 21.42 -46.75 -5.59
N ARG A 47 22.59 -46.97 -6.22
CA ARG A 47 23.41 -45.89 -6.79
C ARG A 47 22.72 -45.18 -7.95
N GLY A 48 22.02 -45.92 -8.82
CA GLY A 48 21.23 -45.37 -9.92
C GLY A 48 20.08 -44.50 -9.40
N THR A 49 19.30 -45.03 -8.46
CA THR A 49 18.21 -44.32 -7.78
C THR A 49 18.72 -43.08 -7.05
N ASN A 50 19.86 -43.16 -6.34
CA ASN A 50 20.43 -41.98 -5.66
C ASN A 50 20.89 -40.90 -6.66
N LYS A 51 21.42 -41.28 -7.83
CA LYS A 51 21.77 -40.32 -8.89
C LYS A 51 20.54 -39.66 -9.48
N GLU A 52 19.47 -40.43 -9.71
CA GLU A 52 18.20 -39.93 -10.22
C GLU A 52 17.54 -38.95 -9.24
N VAL A 53 17.44 -39.31 -7.96
CA VAL A 53 16.93 -38.42 -6.90
C VAL A 53 17.74 -37.13 -6.85
N LYS A 54 19.08 -37.20 -6.86
CA LYS A 54 19.93 -36.00 -6.86
C LYS A 54 19.68 -35.11 -8.08
N MET A 55 19.54 -35.71 -9.27
CA MET A 55 19.25 -34.97 -10.51
C MET A 55 17.89 -34.27 -10.43
N LEU A 56 16.85 -34.97 -9.97
CA LEU A 56 15.50 -34.41 -9.81
C LEU A 56 15.49 -33.25 -8.81
N LEU A 57 16.20 -33.38 -7.69
CA LEU A 57 16.38 -32.29 -6.72
C LEU A 57 17.03 -31.07 -7.38
N GLU A 58 18.14 -31.26 -8.10
CA GLU A 58 18.86 -30.17 -8.77
C GLU A 58 18.00 -29.47 -9.85
N VAL A 59 17.24 -30.24 -10.64
CA VAL A 59 16.34 -29.68 -11.66
C VAL A 59 15.18 -28.93 -11.01
N GLY A 60 14.58 -29.50 -9.96
CA GLY A 60 13.54 -28.83 -9.19
C GLY A 60 14.03 -27.54 -8.55
N ASP A 61 15.23 -27.55 -7.94
CA ASP A 61 15.84 -26.38 -7.30
C ASP A 61 16.09 -25.26 -8.32
N ARG A 62 16.52 -25.62 -9.54
CA ARG A 62 16.64 -24.67 -10.67
C ARG A 62 15.30 -24.08 -11.09
N PHE A 63 14.25 -24.89 -11.18
CA PHE A 63 12.91 -24.38 -11.49
C PHE A 63 12.38 -23.46 -10.39
N ALA A 64 12.58 -23.82 -9.12
CA ALA A 64 12.20 -23.00 -7.97
C ALA A 64 12.92 -21.65 -7.98
N GLY A 65 14.23 -21.63 -8.24
CA GLY A 65 15.01 -20.39 -8.38
C GLY A 65 14.57 -19.50 -9.55
N GLN A 66 13.92 -20.07 -10.57
CA GLN A 66 13.29 -19.34 -11.67
C GLN A 66 11.81 -18.98 -11.40
N PHE A 67 11.31 -19.21 -10.19
CA PHE A 67 9.90 -19.05 -9.81
C PHE A 67 8.91 -19.88 -10.64
N LYS A 68 9.39 -20.95 -11.29
CA LYS A 68 8.56 -21.92 -12.01
C LYS A 68 8.05 -22.99 -11.04
N LEU A 69 7.29 -22.53 -10.05
CA LEU A 69 6.92 -23.31 -8.86
C LEU A 69 6.15 -24.59 -9.16
N ASN A 70 5.26 -24.58 -10.16
CA ASN A 70 4.55 -25.79 -10.59
C ASN A 70 5.52 -26.85 -11.13
N LYS A 71 6.46 -26.45 -11.99
CA LYS A 71 7.47 -27.37 -12.54
C LYS A 71 8.41 -27.89 -11.45
N ALA A 72 8.82 -27.03 -10.52
CA ALA A 72 9.62 -27.44 -9.38
C ALA A 72 8.90 -28.51 -8.54
N ASN A 73 7.62 -28.28 -8.22
CA ASN A 73 6.80 -29.24 -7.51
C ASN A 73 6.70 -30.57 -8.27
N ASP A 74 6.46 -30.55 -9.59
CA ASP A 74 6.36 -31.77 -10.40
C ASP A 74 7.65 -32.61 -10.32
N GLU A 75 8.83 -31.99 -10.38
CA GLU A 75 10.10 -32.71 -10.22
C GLU A 75 10.27 -33.32 -8.83
N TYR A 76 9.86 -32.61 -7.78
CA TYR A 76 9.92 -33.15 -6.42
C TYR A 76 8.92 -34.28 -6.18
N GLN A 77 7.74 -34.24 -6.82
CA GLN A 77 6.75 -35.32 -6.70
C GLN A 77 7.26 -36.63 -7.31
N LYS A 78 8.00 -36.58 -8.44
CA LYS A 78 8.66 -37.77 -9.02
C LYS A 78 9.59 -38.46 -8.02
N ILE A 79 10.27 -37.70 -7.16
CA ILE A 79 11.11 -38.27 -6.09
C ILE A 79 10.26 -39.05 -5.09
N LEU A 80 9.04 -38.58 -4.78
CA LEU A 80 8.12 -39.26 -3.87
C LEU A 80 7.47 -40.51 -4.49
N GLU A 81 7.42 -40.61 -5.83
CA GLU A 81 7.05 -41.84 -6.53
C GLU A 81 8.11 -42.94 -6.35
N ILE A 82 9.39 -42.54 -6.35
CA ILE A 82 10.54 -43.43 -6.09
C ILE A 82 10.63 -43.80 -4.61
N ASN A 83 10.59 -42.80 -3.73
CA ASN A 83 10.65 -42.95 -2.29
C ASN A 83 9.72 -41.95 -1.60
N LYS A 84 8.56 -42.44 -1.15
CA LYS A 84 7.52 -41.64 -0.48
C LYS A 84 8.00 -40.91 0.78
N GLU A 85 9.05 -41.41 1.43
CA GLU A 85 9.61 -40.88 2.67
C GLU A 85 10.86 -40.00 2.44
N ASN A 86 11.14 -39.60 1.21
CA ASN A 86 12.29 -38.75 0.92
C ASN A 86 12.13 -37.35 1.56
N ILE A 87 12.83 -37.12 2.67
CA ILE A 87 12.72 -35.89 3.48
C ILE A 87 13.06 -34.64 2.67
N ASP A 88 14.09 -34.70 1.83
CA ASP A 88 14.54 -33.57 1.00
C ASP A 88 13.45 -33.09 0.03
N ALA A 89 12.80 -34.02 -0.66
CA ALA A 89 11.68 -33.73 -1.53
C ALA A 89 10.47 -33.21 -0.74
N GLN A 90 10.19 -33.80 0.43
CA GLN A 90 9.08 -33.36 1.29
C GLN A 90 9.26 -31.90 1.72
N ARG A 91 10.45 -31.50 2.19
CA ARG A 91 10.78 -30.12 2.59
C ARG A 91 10.65 -29.14 1.42
N ARG A 92 11.20 -29.49 0.26
CA ARG A 92 11.14 -28.64 -0.94
C ARG A 92 9.72 -28.45 -1.46
N ILE A 93 8.87 -29.48 -1.38
CA ILE A 93 7.45 -29.35 -1.70
C ILE A 93 6.75 -28.41 -0.70
N ILE A 94 7.01 -28.52 0.61
CA ILE A 94 6.45 -27.60 1.61
C ILE A 94 6.86 -26.15 1.29
N ALA A 95 8.14 -25.91 1.03
CA ALA A 95 8.64 -24.58 0.67
C ALA A 95 8.00 -24.04 -0.62
N VAL A 96 7.83 -24.88 -1.65
CA VAL A 96 7.14 -24.51 -2.89
C VAL A 96 5.66 -24.21 -2.64
N MET A 97 4.98 -25.02 -1.83
CA MET A 97 3.57 -24.78 -1.49
C MET A 97 3.40 -23.45 -0.76
N ARG A 98 4.25 -23.14 0.24
CA ARG A 98 4.27 -21.83 0.91
C ARG A 98 4.51 -20.69 -0.07
N GLN A 99 5.51 -20.81 -0.95
CA GLN A 99 5.78 -19.77 -1.94
C GLN A 99 4.57 -19.57 -2.88
N LYS A 100 3.91 -20.64 -3.32
CA LYS A 100 2.68 -20.53 -4.12
C LYS A 100 1.55 -19.83 -3.37
N LEU A 101 1.43 -20.06 -2.07
CA LEU A 101 0.47 -19.38 -1.19
C LEU A 101 0.78 -17.88 -1.10
N TYR A 102 2.03 -17.52 -0.80
CA TYR A 102 2.46 -16.12 -0.59
C TYR A 102 2.42 -15.27 -1.86
N LEU A 103 2.68 -15.90 -3.00
CA LEU A 103 2.75 -15.23 -4.29
C LEU A 103 1.46 -15.38 -5.09
N GLU A 104 0.44 -16.02 -4.52
CA GLU A 104 -0.82 -16.31 -5.19
C GLU A 104 -0.56 -16.86 -6.60
N ILE A 105 0.17 -18.00 -6.67
CA ILE A 105 0.43 -18.74 -7.92
C ILE A 105 -0.43 -20.00 -8.00
N GLY A 106 -1.32 -20.05 -9.00
CA GLY A 106 -2.28 -21.14 -9.17
C GLY A 106 -1.64 -22.47 -9.62
N PRO A 107 -2.23 -23.63 -9.23
CA PRO A 107 -3.29 -23.79 -8.24
C PRO A 107 -2.77 -23.52 -6.82
N PHE A 108 -3.49 -22.69 -6.04
CA PHE A 108 -3.07 -22.30 -4.69
C PHE A 108 -3.34 -23.45 -3.70
N PRO A 109 -2.33 -23.89 -2.93
CA PRO A 109 -2.60 -24.77 -1.80
C PRO A 109 -3.38 -24.00 -0.72
N GLN A 110 -4.24 -24.66 0.04
CA GLN A 110 -4.81 -24.07 1.24
C GLN A 110 -3.79 -24.12 2.39
N VAL A 111 -3.90 -23.21 3.36
CA VAL A 111 -3.09 -23.21 4.59
C VAL A 111 -3.04 -24.61 5.24
N ASN A 112 -4.21 -25.23 5.37
CA ASN A 112 -4.36 -26.56 5.95
C ASN A 112 -3.65 -27.66 5.15
N ASP A 113 -3.52 -27.51 3.83
CA ASP A 113 -2.80 -28.49 2.99
C ASP A 113 -1.30 -28.46 3.33
N VAL A 114 -0.74 -27.27 3.53
CA VAL A 114 0.68 -27.09 3.88
C VAL A 114 0.95 -27.60 5.30
N LEU A 115 0.12 -27.19 6.26
CA LEU A 115 0.25 -27.61 7.67
C LEU A 115 0.09 -29.12 7.82
N SER A 116 -0.92 -29.72 7.17
CA SER A 116 -1.12 -31.17 7.17
C SER A 116 0.11 -31.91 6.65
N ARG A 117 0.77 -31.37 5.62
CA ARG A 117 2.00 -31.93 5.07
C ARG A 117 3.16 -31.84 6.05
N ILE A 118 3.33 -30.69 6.71
CA ILE A 118 4.34 -30.50 7.77
C ILE A 118 4.13 -31.53 8.90
N TYR A 119 2.91 -31.62 9.44
CA TYR A 119 2.60 -32.54 10.53
C TYR A 119 2.78 -34.00 10.13
N LYS A 120 2.44 -34.37 8.89
CA LYS A 120 2.70 -35.71 8.37
C LYS A 120 4.19 -36.04 8.33
N VAL A 121 5.03 -35.09 7.89
CA VAL A 121 6.50 -35.28 7.88
C VAL A 121 7.03 -35.45 9.31
N GLN A 122 6.58 -34.63 10.26
CA GLN A 122 6.97 -34.74 11.67
C GLN A 122 6.51 -36.07 12.30
N ALA A 123 5.32 -36.57 11.92
CA ALA A 123 4.78 -37.84 12.43
C ALA A 123 5.54 -39.07 11.89
N LEU A 124 5.90 -39.05 10.60
CA LEU A 124 6.66 -40.14 9.97
C LEU A 124 8.13 -40.12 10.37
N HIS A 125 8.67 -38.96 10.74
CA HIS A 125 10.06 -38.78 11.14
C HIS A 125 10.13 -38.04 12.47
N PRO A 126 9.95 -38.73 13.62
CA PRO A 126 9.91 -38.10 14.95
C PRO A 126 11.13 -37.24 15.29
N GLN A 127 12.29 -37.55 14.71
CA GLN A 127 13.51 -36.74 14.82
C GLN A 127 13.36 -35.32 14.24
N LEU A 128 12.44 -35.13 13.28
CA LEU A 128 12.14 -33.85 12.65
C LEU A 128 11.11 -33.02 13.40
N LYS A 129 10.46 -33.55 14.44
CA LYS A 129 9.48 -32.80 15.25
C LYS A 129 10.05 -31.49 15.82
N ASN A 130 11.37 -31.44 15.99
CA ASN A 130 12.08 -30.30 16.54
C ASN A 130 13.10 -29.69 15.57
N ASP A 131 12.99 -30.04 14.29
CA ASP A 131 13.83 -29.47 13.24
C ASP A 131 13.50 -27.99 13.06
N THR A 132 14.53 -27.14 13.16
CA THR A 132 14.34 -25.67 13.13
C THR A 132 13.76 -25.19 11.81
N GLU A 133 14.20 -25.77 10.69
CA GLU A 133 13.74 -25.35 9.37
C GLU A 133 12.25 -25.67 9.18
N LEU A 134 11.83 -26.87 9.59
CA LEU A 134 10.43 -27.29 9.50
C LEU A 134 9.52 -26.52 10.47
N LEU A 135 9.99 -26.22 11.67
CA LEU A 135 9.25 -25.37 12.62
C LEU A 135 9.14 -23.91 12.11
N LEU A 136 10.16 -23.39 11.42
CA LEU A 136 10.07 -22.08 10.77
C LEU A 136 9.05 -22.09 9.62
N GLU A 137 8.97 -23.17 8.83
CA GLU A 137 7.91 -23.33 7.83
C GLU A 137 6.51 -23.30 8.47
N GLU A 138 6.33 -24.03 9.57
CA GLU A 138 5.07 -24.06 10.33
C GLU A 138 4.70 -22.66 10.83
N ALA A 139 5.63 -21.97 11.50
CA ALA A 139 5.41 -20.62 12.02
C ALA A 139 5.06 -19.62 10.91
N ARG A 140 5.77 -19.65 9.77
CA ARG A 140 5.50 -18.79 8.62
C ARG A 140 4.07 -18.98 8.08
N ILE A 141 3.64 -20.23 7.93
CA ILE A 141 2.28 -20.54 7.46
C ILE A 141 1.22 -20.08 8.47
N LEU A 142 1.48 -20.26 9.77
CA LEU A 142 0.58 -19.78 10.83
C LEU A 142 0.49 -18.25 10.86
N ILE A 143 1.60 -17.53 10.61
CA ILE A 143 1.61 -16.06 10.50
C ILE A 143 0.79 -15.61 9.29
N TYR A 144 0.94 -16.27 8.15
CA TYR A 144 0.13 -15.98 6.96
C TYR A 144 -1.38 -16.18 7.20
N ASP A 145 -1.73 -17.13 8.06
CA ASP A 145 -3.12 -17.40 8.50
C ASP A 145 -3.60 -16.47 9.63
N ASP A 146 -2.80 -15.47 10.03
CA ASP A 146 -3.05 -14.57 11.17
C ASP A 146 -3.16 -15.30 12.53
N SER A 147 -2.70 -16.55 12.58
CA SER A 147 -2.70 -17.43 13.75
C SER A 147 -1.50 -17.16 14.69
N TRP A 148 -1.30 -15.90 15.08
CA TRP A 148 -0.10 -15.45 15.83
C TRP A 148 0.12 -16.18 17.16
N HIS A 149 -0.92 -16.55 17.89
CA HIS A 149 -0.76 -17.27 19.15
C HIS A 149 -0.10 -18.64 18.95
N HIS A 150 -0.52 -19.38 17.92
CA HIS A 150 0.09 -20.66 17.54
C HIS A 150 1.51 -20.45 16.99
N ALA A 151 1.70 -19.44 16.13
CA ALA A 151 3.01 -19.12 15.58
C ALA A 151 4.04 -18.81 16.68
N LEU A 152 3.68 -17.98 17.67
CA LEU A 152 4.54 -17.65 18.80
C LEU A 152 4.91 -18.89 19.62
N ALA A 153 3.99 -19.82 19.85
CA ALA A 153 4.29 -21.05 20.57
C ALA A 153 5.35 -21.91 19.83
N VAL A 154 5.24 -22.01 18.49
CA VAL A 154 6.21 -22.69 17.63
C VAL A 154 7.56 -21.98 17.65
N LEU A 155 7.56 -20.66 17.49
CA LEU A 155 8.77 -19.84 17.46
C LEU A 155 9.53 -19.84 18.81
N GLU A 156 8.82 -19.85 19.93
CA GLU A 156 9.44 -19.95 21.26
C GLU A 156 10.09 -21.32 21.51
N ASN A 157 9.59 -22.39 20.87
CA ASN A 157 10.27 -23.68 20.87
C ASN A 157 11.61 -23.60 20.12
N ILE A 158 11.64 -22.92 18.97
CA ILE A 158 12.89 -22.67 18.21
C ILE A 158 13.86 -21.84 19.07
N ARG A 159 13.41 -20.70 19.59
CA ARG A 159 14.25 -19.76 20.35
C ARG A 159 14.87 -20.39 21.59
N ARG A 160 14.16 -21.29 22.29
CA ARG A 160 14.70 -21.99 23.46
C ARG A 160 15.88 -22.91 23.13
N LYS A 161 15.87 -23.50 21.93
CA LYS A 161 16.90 -24.47 21.48
C LYS A 161 18.04 -23.80 20.75
N ASN A 162 17.71 -22.78 19.97
CA ASN A 162 18.66 -21.97 19.24
C ASN A 162 18.34 -20.49 19.47
N PRO A 163 18.76 -19.92 20.61
CA PRO A 163 18.56 -18.50 20.92
C PRO A 163 19.23 -17.56 19.93
N ALA A 164 20.14 -18.10 19.10
CA ALA A 164 20.90 -17.35 18.12
C ALA A 164 20.26 -17.30 16.72
N ASN A 165 19.12 -17.97 16.51
CA ASN A 165 18.44 -17.96 15.21
C ASN A 165 17.79 -16.59 14.94
N SER A 166 18.38 -15.81 14.02
CA SER A 166 17.96 -14.44 13.70
C SER A 166 16.50 -14.37 13.23
N GLU A 167 16.04 -15.34 12.45
CA GLU A 167 14.68 -15.34 11.93
C GLU A 167 13.65 -15.59 13.02
N ALA A 168 13.91 -16.53 13.93
CA ALA A 168 13.05 -16.75 15.08
C ALA A 168 13.01 -15.51 15.98
N LEU A 169 14.14 -14.83 16.21
CA LEU A 169 14.16 -13.57 16.96
C LEU A 169 13.28 -12.51 16.28
N ALA A 170 13.42 -12.32 14.96
CA ALA A 170 12.64 -11.34 14.22
C ALA A 170 11.13 -11.62 14.26
N LEU A 171 10.72 -12.88 14.01
CA LEU A 171 9.31 -13.26 13.98
C LEU A 171 8.68 -13.25 15.38
N VAL A 172 9.40 -13.64 16.43
CA VAL A 172 8.92 -13.48 17.82
C VAL A 172 8.77 -12.00 18.15
N GLY A 173 9.76 -11.18 17.78
CA GLY A 173 9.74 -9.75 18.03
C GLY A 173 8.53 -9.07 17.39
N LEU A 174 8.29 -9.35 16.09
CA LEU A 174 7.12 -8.87 15.37
C LEU A 174 5.81 -9.34 16.04
N GLY A 175 5.68 -10.64 16.30
CA GLY A 175 4.46 -11.19 16.90
C GLY A 175 4.17 -10.63 18.29
N GLN A 176 5.20 -10.35 19.10
CA GLN A 176 5.03 -9.72 20.41
C GLN A 176 4.50 -8.29 20.29
N VAL A 177 5.00 -7.50 19.32
CA VAL A 177 4.51 -6.13 19.09
C VAL A 177 3.06 -6.15 18.64
N LEU A 178 2.71 -7.02 17.68
CA LEU A 178 1.38 -7.05 17.07
C LEU A 178 0.29 -7.62 17.99
N THR A 179 0.64 -8.53 18.90
CA THR A 179 -0.36 -9.22 19.74
C THR A 179 -0.41 -8.77 21.20
N ALA A 180 0.62 -8.07 21.69
CA ALA A 180 0.74 -7.72 23.09
C ALA A 180 1.30 -6.30 23.27
N PRO A 181 0.45 -5.25 23.39
CA PRO A 181 0.90 -3.86 23.54
C PRO A 181 1.86 -3.61 24.72
N LYS A 182 1.77 -4.42 25.78
CA LYS A 182 2.68 -4.33 26.94
C LYS A 182 4.10 -4.79 26.63
N ASN A 183 4.27 -5.60 25.59
CA ASN A 183 5.53 -6.23 25.22
C ASN A 183 6.16 -5.56 23.98
N SER A 184 5.64 -4.44 23.49
CA SER A 184 6.11 -3.81 22.25
C SER A 184 7.61 -3.47 22.30
N GLN A 185 8.12 -2.97 23.43
CA GLN A 185 9.55 -2.68 23.56
C GLN A 185 10.40 -3.96 23.50
N ALA A 186 10.00 -5.00 24.23
CA ALA A 186 10.72 -6.28 24.21
C ALA A 186 10.72 -6.91 22.81
N GLY A 187 9.62 -6.76 22.07
CA GLY A 187 9.54 -7.23 20.68
C GLY A 187 10.44 -6.43 19.74
N LEU A 188 10.50 -5.10 19.88
CA LEU A 188 11.43 -4.24 19.14
C LEU A 188 12.90 -4.57 19.44
N ASP A 189 13.23 -4.88 20.70
CA ASP A 189 14.58 -5.30 21.09
C ASP A 189 14.99 -6.62 20.42
N LEU A 190 14.05 -7.57 20.27
CA LEU A 190 14.30 -8.82 19.55
C LEU A 190 14.51 -8.59 18.04
N LEU A 191 13.74 -7.69 17.43
CA LEU A 191 13.92 -7.29 16.04
C LEU A 191 15.28 -6.62 15.82
N ASN A 192 15.71 -5.75 16.74
CA ASN A 192 17.04 -5.13 16.67
C ASN A 192 18.15 -6.18 16.79
N GLN A 193 18.04 -7.14 17.70
CA GLN A 193 19.01 -8.25 17.79
C GLN A 193 19.09 -9.09 16.50
N ALA A 194 17.97 -9.29 15.80
CA ALA A 194 17.98 -9.99 14.51
C ALA A 194 18.70 -9.17 13.43
N ILE A 195 18.46 -7.85 13.37
CA ILE A 195 19.12 -6.93 12.44
C ILE A 195 20.62 -6.79 12.73
N GLU A 196 21.03 -6.74 13.99
CA GLU A 196 22.45 -6.69 14.37
C GLU A 196 23.24 -7.90 13.84
N ARG A 197 22.59 -9.07 13.79
CA ARG A 197 23.19 -10.31 13.27
C ARG A 197 23.22 -10.34 11.76
N GLU A 198 22.12 -9.94 11.12
CA GLU A 198 21.95 -9.96 9.67
C GLU A 198 21.50 -8.59 9.15
N PRO A 199 22.40 -7.58 9.14
CA PRO A 199 22.05 -6.18 8.86
C PRO A 199 21.65 -5.92 7.41
N ASN A 200 21.88 -6.89 6.51
CA ASN A 200 21.53 -6.78 5.09
C ASN A 200 20.28 -7.59 4.73
N ASN A 201 19.52 -8.09 5.72
CA ASN A 201 18.30 -8.86 5.47
C ASN A 201 17.09 -7.91 5.38
N PRO A 202 16.53 -7.65 4.18
CA PRO A 202 15.47 -6.66 4.01
C PRO A 202 14.18 -7.00 4.76
N LEU A 203 13.90 -8.30 4.99
CA LEU A 203 12.71 -8.72 5.74
C LEU A 203 12.76 -8.25 7.19
N TYR A 204 13.93 -8.23 7.82
CA TYR A 204 14.04 -7.82 9.22
C TYR A 204 13.80 -6.32 9.37
N HIS A 205 14.25 -5.52 8.39
CA HIS A 205 13.91 -4.10 8.32
C HIS A 205 12.41 -3.89 8.06
N PHE A 206 11.80 -4.70 7.20
CA PHE A 206 10.36 -4.65 6.94
C PHE A 206 9.54 -4.96 8.21
N TYR A 207 9.83 -6.06 8.90
CA TYR A 207 9.16 -6.42 10.16
C TYR A 207 9.34 -5.35 11.23
N ARG A 208 10.53 -4.73 11.31
CA ARG A 208 10.74 -3.60 12.22
C ARG A 208 9.91 -2.37 11.83
N ALA A 209 9.73 -2.12 10.53
CA ALA A 209 8.91 -1.03 10.05
C ALA A 209 7.42 -1.23 10.39
N GLU A 210 6.90 -2.45 10.24
CA GLU A 210 5.54 -2.82 10.65
C GLU A 210 5.36 -2.70 12.16
N ALA A 211 6.35 -3.14 12.94
CA ALA A 211 6.34 -3.01 14.39
C ALA A 211 6.27 -1.53 14.82
N PHE A 212 7.08 -0.65 14.21
CA PHE A 212 7.04 0.78 14.45
C PHE A 212 5.72 1.42 14.00
N GLU A 213 5.17 1.00 12.86
CA GLU A 213 3.86 1.46 12.39
C GLU A 213 2.75 1.11 13.40
N HIS A 214 2.78 -0.10 13.96
CA HIS A 214 1.81 -0.59 14.93
C HIS A 214 1.83 0.18 16.25
N VAL A 215 3.01 0.63 16.69
CA VAL A 215 3.16 1.49 17.89
C VAL A 215 3.05 2.98 17.58
N GLU A 216 2.67 3.32 16.35
CA GLU A 216 2.50 4.69 15.85
C GLU A 216 3.79 5.54 15.84
N ASP A 217 4.96 4.90 15.86
CA ASP A 217 6.25 5.56 15.62
C ASP A 217 6.53 5.65 14.11
N TYR A 218 5.83 6.56 13.45
CA TYR A 218 5.90 6.68 12.00
C TYR A 218 7.27 7.15 11.47
N ALA A 219 8.06 7.85 12.29
CA ALA A 219 9.39 8.30 11.87
C ALA A 219 10.34 7.10 11.73
N ASP A 220 10.38 6.23 12.74
CA ASP A 220 11.21 5.03 12.68
C ASP A 220 10.63 3.96 11.75
N SER A 221 9.30 3.92 11.57
CA SER A 221 8.66 3.11 10.54
C SER A 221 9.13 3.52 9.14
N ILE A 222 9.13 4.81 8.81
CA ILE A 222 9.64 5.33 7.52
C ILE A 222 11.12 4.97 7.32
N ARG A 223 11.97 5.17 8.34
CA ARG A 223 13.40 4.80 8.26
C ARG A 223 13.56 3.31 7.98
N ALA A 224 12.77 2.46 8.62
CA ALA A 224 12.85 1.01 8.47
C ALA A 224 12.31 0.54 7.11
N PHE A 225 11.18 1.07 6.62
CA PHE A 225 10.69 0.77 5.26
C PHE A 225 11.66 1.26 4.19
N TYR A 226 12.27 2.42 4.37
CA TYR A 226 13.34 2.91 3.48
C TYR A 226 14.51 1.93 3.39
N GLN A 227 14.99 1.41 4.54
CA GLN A 227 16.05 0.39 4.54
C GLN A 227 15.59 -0.93 3.89
N ALA A 228 14.36 -1.38 4.17
CA ALA A 228 13.80 -2.59 3.57
C ALA A 228 13.75 -2.47 2.04
N ALA A 229 13.28 -1.33 1.50
CA ALA A 229 13.24 -1.05 0.07
C ALA A 229 14.64 -1.04 -0.55
N LYS A 230 15.61 -0.36 0.09
CA LYS A 230 16.98 -0.21 -0.40
C LYS A 230 17.75 -1.54 -0.42
N LEU A 231 17.56 -2.38 0.59
CA LEU A 231 18.18 -3.70 0.69
C LEU A 231 17.50 -4.74 -0.21
N SER A 232 16.26 -4.49 -0.65
CA SER A 232 15.52 -5.38 -1.56
C SER A 232 15.96 -5.28 -3.03
N ASN A 233 17.28 -5.25 -3.26
CA ASN A 233 17.91 -5.13 -4.59
C ASN A 233 18.16 -6.48 -5.29
N GLY A 234 17.67 -7.59 -4.71
CA GLY A 234 17.93 -8.95 -5.17
C GLY A 234 17.23 -9.30 -6.48
N LYS A 235 17.87 -10.19 -7.27
CA LYS A 235 17.26 -10.81 -8.46
C LYS A 235 16.31 -11.93 -8.02
N GLY A 236 15.06 -11.58 -7.75
CA GLY A 236 14.01 -12.57 -7.46
C GLY A 236 12.67 -11.93 -7.18
N TYR A 237 11.58 -12.66 -7.50
CA TYR A 237 10.21 -12.16 -7.34
C TYR A 237 9.90 -11.74 -5.89
N GLY A 238 10.40 -12.48 -4.89
CA GLY A 238 10.24 -12.11 -3.48
C GLY A 238 10.91 -10.78 -3.11
N SER A 239 12.10 -10.49 -3.64
CA SER A 239 12.79 -9.21 -3.43
C SER A 239 12.04 -8.06 -4.11
N TYR A 240 11.55 -8.28 -5.33
CA TYR A 240 10.76 -7.28 -6.04
C TYR A 240 9.44 -6.97 -5.32
N LYS A 241 8.73 -8.01 -4.83
CA LYS A 241 7.49 -7.83 -4.06
C LYS A 241 7.75 -7.02 -2.79
N LEU A 242 8.77 -7.40 -2.01
CA LEU A 242 9.11 -6.72 -0.76
C LEU A 242 9.54 -5.26 -0.97
N HIS A 243 10.33 -5.00 -2.02
CA HIS A 243 10.69 -3.64 -2.42
C HIS A 243 9.43 -2.81 -2.70
N ASN A 244 8.56 -3.29 -3.61
CA ASN A 244 7.35 -2.57 -3.98
C ASN A 244 6.42 -2.33 -2.79
N GLU A 245 6.25 -3.33 -1.93
CA GLU A 245 5.43 -3.24 -0.74
C GLU A 245 5.97 -2.18 0.23
N SER A 246 7.29 -2.13 0.42
CA SER A 246 7.95 -1.08 1.21
C SER A 246 7.71 0.32 0.63
N ILE A 247 7.79 0.48 -0.70
CA ILE A 247 7.51 1.76 -1.38
C ILE A 247 6.05 2.18 -1.23
N LEU A 248 5.11 1.24 -1.32
CA LEU A 248 3.68 1.53 -1.10
C LEU A 248 3.39 1.92 0.35
N LYS A 249 4.07 1.30 1.31
CA LYS A 249 3.98 1.68 2.73
C LYS A 249 4.55 3.07 3.01
N LEU A 250 5.68 3.43 2.39
CA LEU A 250 6.20 4.80 2.44
C LEU A 250 5.18 5.80 1.88
N ASP A 251 4.55 5.50 0.74
CA ASP A 251 3.50 6.33 0.16
C ASP A 251 2.34 6.55 1.14
N GLU A 252 1.83 5.47 1.72
CA GLU A 252 0.72 5.52 2.68
C GLU A 252 1.04 6.44 3.87
N ILE A 253 2.20 6.24 4.50
CA ILE A 253 2.58 7.01 5.69
C ILE A 253 2.83 8.47 5.30
N PHE A 254 3.62 8.76 4.26
CA PHE A 254 3.86 10.15 3.86
C PHE A 254 2.55 10.87 3.52
N MET A 255 1.64 10.24 2.77
CA MET A 255 0.37 10.87 2.39
C MET A 255 -0.56 11.07 3.58
N ARG A 256 -0.54 10.20 4.59
CA ARG A 256 -1.28 10.39 5.86
C ARG A 256 -0.93 11.72 6.52
N PHE A 257 0.34 12.10 6.50
CA PHE A 257 0.85 13.33 7.13
C PHE A 257 0.80 14.54 6.19
N PHE A 258 1.31 14.40 4.97
CA PHE A 258 1.49 15.53 4.06
C PHE A 258 0.15 16.08 3.56
N ALA A 259 -0.84 15.21 3.31
CA ALA A 259 -2.16 15.66 2.88
C ALA A 259 -2.92 16.42 3.96
N LYS A 260 -2.59 16.18 5.23
CA LYS A 260 -3.25 16.79 6.39
C LYS A 260 -2.59 18.10 6.80
N ASP A 261 -1.26 18.07 6.95
CA ASP A 261 -0.50 19.14 7.62
C ASP A 261 0.59 19.76 6.72
N GLY A 262 0.75 19.25 5.49
CA GLY A 262 1.80 19.65 4.55
C GLY A 262 3.15 18.96 4.77
N ALA A 263 4.05 19.09 3.80
CA ALA A 263 5.35 18.42 3.79
C ALA A 263 6.30 18.89 4.91
N LEU A 264 6.01 20.01 5.58
CA LEU A 264 6.79 20.56 6.69
C LEU A 264 6.15 20.29 8.06
N THR A 265 5.24 19.32 8.14
CA THR A 265 4.56 18.98 9.40
C THR A 265 5.55 18.64 10.52
N ASN A 266 5.23 19.14 11.73
CA ASN A 266 5.91 18.80 12.98
C ASN A 266 5.37 17.52 13.63
N HIS A 267 4.31 16.93 13.06
CA HIS A 267 3.74 15.66 13.53
C HIS A 267 4.52 14.43 13.05
N LEU A 268 5.56 14.64 12.25
CA LEU A 268 6.47 13.59 11.79
C LEU A 268 7.89 13.92 12.27
N ASN A 269 8.42 13.12 13.20
CA ASN A 269 9.73 13.33 13.82
C ASN A 269 10.90 12.87 12.91
N LEU A 270 10.92 13.40 11.69
CA LEU A 270 12.02 13.31 10.74
C LEU A 270 12.57 14.71 10.51
N THR A 271 13.89 14.84 10.56
CA THR A 271 14.55 16.08 10.15
C THR A 271 14.22 16.39 8.70
N ILE A 272 14.30 17.66 8.30
CA ILE A 272 13.99 18.05 6.92
C ILE A 272 14.94 17.37 5.93
N ASP A 273 16.24 17.28 6.25
CA ASP A 273 17.22 16.60 5.39
C ASP A 273 16.93 15.10 5.23
N GLU A 274 16.60 14.39 6.32
CA GLU A 274 16.17 12.98 6.25
C GLU A 274 14.90 12.83 5.40
N ARG A 275 13.96 13.76 5.56
CA ARG A 275 12.68 13.75 4.83
C ARG A 275 12.91 13.95 3.34
N VAL A 276 13.76 14.90 2.94
CA VAL A 276 14.17 15.10 1.54
C VAL A 276 14.77 13.82 0.98
N LEU A 277 15.77 13.26 1.67
CA LEU A 277 16.49 12.06 1.21
C LEU A 277 15.55 10.87 0.98
N ILE A 278 14.70 10.56 1.96
CA ILE A 278 13.82 9.39 1.89
C ILE A 278 12.69 9.62 0.89
N TYR A 279 12.13 10.85 0.85
CA TYR A 279 11.03 11.17 -0.06
C TYR A 279 11.47 11.23 -1.53
N GLU A 280 12.68 11.72 -1.81
CA GLU A 280 13.31 11.70 -3.15
C GLU A 280 13.46 10.25 -3.63
N TYR A 281 14.04 9.37 -2.81
CA TYR A 281 14.15 7.94 -3.13
C TYR A 281 12.79 7.28 -3.35
N PHE A 282 11.84 7.53 -2.44
CA PHE A 282 10.48 7.01 -2.54
C PHE A 282 9.84 7.42 -3.88
N LEU A 283 9.93 8.70 -4.25
CA LEU A 283 9.28 9.22 -5.44
C LEU A 283 9.86 8.58 -6.70
N GLU A 284 11.19 8.45 -6.78
CA GLU A 284 11.87 7.81 -7.91
C GLU A 284 11.46 6.34 -8.08
N GLU A 285 11.42 5.57 -6.99
CA GLU A 285 11.03 4.15 -7.05
C GLU A 285 9.53 3.98 -7.31
N HIS A 286 8.68 4.82 -6.72
CA HIS A 286 7.24 4.75 -6.90
C HIS A 286 6.82 5.04 -8.36
N GLU A 287 7.52 5.94 -9.07
CA GLU A 287 7.30 6.17 -10.51
C GLU A 287 7.55 4.91 -11.35
N LYS A 288 8.50 4.04 -10.95
CA LYS A 288 8.79 2.78 -11.64
C LYS A 288 7.68 1.74 -11.47
N LEU A 289 6.85 1.84 -10.42
CA LEU A 289 5.82 0.85 -10.07
C LEU A 289 4.52 0.99 -10.88
N ARG A 290 4.16 2.21 -11.32
CA ARG A 290 2.85 2.46 -11.93
C ARG A 290 2.93 2.60 -13.44
N SER A 291 2.13 1.82 -14.15
CA SER A 291 1.84 2.04 -15.58
C SER A 291 0.62 2.93 -15.84
N ARG A 292 -0.18 3.29 -14.83
CA ARG A 292 -1.39 4.12 -15.00
C ARG A 292 -1.77 4.91 -13.73
N SER A 293 -1.46 6.20 -13.67
CA SER A 293 -2.33 7.30 -13.21
C SER A 293 -1.52 8.58 -12.97
N ARG A 294 -1.59 9.54 -13.92
CA ARG A 294 -0.93 10.86 -13.84
C ARG A 294 -1.42 11.75 -12.69
N SER A 295 -2.63 11.52 -12.16
CA SER A 295 -3.23 12.43 -11.17
C SER A 295 -2.60 12.32 -9.78
N LEU A 296 -2.06 11.15 -9.43
CA LEU A 296 -1.43 10.91 -8.12
C LEU A 296 0.02 11.46 -8.06
N GLU A 297 0.75 11.51 -9.18
CA GLU A 297 2.12 12.04 -9.25
C GLU A 297 2.19 13.53 -8.87
N THR A 298 1.15 14.28 -9.24
CA THR A 298 1.19 15.74 -9.20
C THR A 298 1.26 16.35 -7.81
N ALA A 299 0.52 15.82 -6.83
CA ALA A 299 0.60 16.32 -5.45
C ALA A 299 1.95 15.97 -4.78
N ARG A 300 2.60 14.88 -5.21
CA ARG A 300 3.84 14.38 -4.59
C ARG A 300 5.06 15.22 -4.99
N SER A 301 5.18 15.59 -6.27
CA SER A 301 6.20 16.56 -6.70
C SER A 301 6.06 17.91 -6.00
N GLY A 302 4.82 18.38 -5.80
CA GLY A 302 4.58 19.60 -5.01
C GLY A 302 5.16 19.51 -3.58
N TYR A 303 4.95 18.40 -2.88
CA TYR A 303 5.54 18.20 -1.56
C TYR A 303 7.06 18.16 -1.58
N LEU A 304 7.67 17.50 -2.57
CA LEU A 304 9.13 17.49 -2.72
C LEU A 304 9.67 18.90 -2.99
N ALA A 305 8.98 19.72 -3.79
CA ALA A 305 9.34 21.12 -3.98
C ALA A 305 9.32 21.94 -2.68
N MET A 306 8.32 21.72 -1.81
CA MET A 306 8.27 22.35 -0.49
C MET A 306 9.48 21.96 0.37
N LEU A 307 9.87 20.69 0.33
CA LEU A 307 11.04 20.19 1.06
C LEU A 307 12.32 20.84 0.54
N TYR A 308 12.53 20.88 -0.78
CA TYR A 308 13.69 21.54 -1.38
C TYR A 308 13.76 23.03 -1.06
N TYR A 309 12.63 23.73 -1.14
CA TYR A 309 12.55 25.14 -0.74
C TYR A 309 12.98 25.33 0.73
N SER A 310 12.57 24.43 1.63
CA SER A 310 12.90 24.54 3.05
C SER A 310 14.38 24.35 3.37
N ILE A 311 15.12 23.60 2.54
CA ILE A 311 16.59 23.48 2.63
C ILE A 311 17.33 24.48 1.72
N LYS A 312 16.61 25.44 1.12
CA LYS A 312 17.12 26.47 0.20
C LYS A 312 17.75 25.92 -1.08
N ASP A 313 17.36 24.72 -1.50
CA ASP A 313 17.67 24.18 -2.82
C ASP A 313 16.64 24.68 -3.83
N TYR A 314 16.75 25.96 -4.19
CA TYR A 314 15.76 26.63 -5.03
C TYR A 314 15.71 26.08 -6.45
N GLU A 315 16.83 25.57 -6.99
CA GLU A 315 16.86 24.98 -8.33
C GLU A 315 16.09 23.66 -8.38
N LYS A 316 16.28 22.76 -7.41
CA LYS A 316 15.49 21.53 -7.35
C LYS A 316 14.03 21.81 -6.99
N ALA A 317 13.76 22.80 -6.13
CA ALA A 317 12.40 23.21 -5.82
C ALA A 317 11.65 23.71 -7.06
N ASP A 318 12.31 24.56 -7.86
CA ASP A 318 11.80 25.06 -9.14
C ASP A 318 11.54 23.90 -10.12
N HIS A 319 12.46 22.96 -10.24
CA HIS A 319 12.32 21.79 -11.10
C HIS A 319 11.06 20.97 -10.77
N GLU A 320 10.83 20.65 -9.50
CA GLU A 320 9.67 19.85 -9.08
C GLU A 320 8.34 20.59 -9.27
N ILE A 321 8.31 21.91 -9.07
CA ILE A 321 7.11 22.72 -9.39
C ILE A 321 6.83 22.69 -10.89
N HIS A 322 7.85 22.84 -11.73
CA HIS A 322 7.68 22.78 -13.19
C HIS A 322 7.14 21.42 -13.63
N LYS A 323 7.71 20.32 -13.11
CA LYS A 323 7.23 18.96 -13.37
C LYS A 323 5.74 18.79 -13.04
N MET A 324 5.31 19.32 -11.88
CA MET A 324 3.90 19.32 -11.48
C MET A 324 3.02 20.19 -12.40
N PHE A 325 3.47 21.38 -12.77
CA PHE A 325 2.72 22.30 -13.62
C PHE A 325 2.54 21.76 -15.04
N ASP A 326 3.56 21.12 -15.60
CA ASP A 326 3.50 20.48 -16.91
C ASP A 326 2.44 19.37 -16.93
N LEU A 327 2.36 18.57 -15.86
CA LEU A 327 1.35 17.52 -15.71
C LEU A 327 -0.07 18.09 -15.53
N TRP A 328 -0.21 19.27 -14.93
CA TRP A 328 -1.49 19.98 -14.79
C TRP A 328 -1.82 20.89 -15.98
N HIS A 329 -0.94 20.95 -16.98
CA HIS A 329 -1.05 21.87 -18.11
C HIS A 329 -1.20 23.34 -17.68
N ILE A 330 -0.59 23.71 -16.56
CA ILE A 330 -0.60 25.07 -16.04
C ILE A 330 0.41 25.91 -16.82
N SER A 331 -0.08 27.00 -17.39
CA SER A 331 0.75 28.03 -18.01
C SER A 331 0.28 29.38 -17.52
N TYR A 332 1.20 30.16 -16.94
CA TYR A 332 0.88 31.51 -16.47
C TYR A 332 0.27 32.41 -17.56
N LYS A 333 0.63 32.16 -18.84
CA LYS A 333 0.08 32.91 -19.99
C LYS A 333 -1.30 32.42 -20.40
N THR A 334 -1.59 31.12 -20.29
CA THR A 334 -2.84 30.53 -20.78
C THR A 334 -3.97 30.60 -19.74
N VAL A 335 -3.67 30.53 -18.45
CA VAL A 335 -4.69 30.38 -17.39
C VAL A 335 -5.46 31.69 -17.10
N LEU A 336 -5.02 32.83 -17.65
CA LEU A 336 -5.76 34.11 -17.56
C LEU A 336 -7.20 34.04 -18.11
N THR A 337 -7.49 33.11 -19.02
CA THR A 337 -8.83 32.91 -19.60
C THR A 337 -9.74 31.98 -18.78
N ASN A 338 -9.19 31.14 -17.88
CA ASN A 338 -9.91 30.09 -17.14
C ASN A 338 -9.67 30.13 -15.61
N TRP A 339 -9.38 31.29 -15.02
CA TRP A 339 -9.07 31.43 -13.59
C TRP A 339 -10.11 30.84 -12.60
N LYS A 340 -11.38 30.69 -13.02
CA LYS A 340 -12.46 30.13 -12.18
C LYS A 340 -12.34 28.62 -11.93
N THR A 341 -11.59 27.88 -12.74
CA THR A 341 -11.53 26.41 -12.67
C THR A 341 -10.28 25.88 -11.94
N GLU A 342 -9.33 26.75 -11.57
CA GLU A 342 -8.00 26.34 -11.08
C GLU A 342 -7.67 26.79 -9.64
N THR A 343 -8.66 26.85 -8.75
CA THR A 343 -8.41 27.30 -7.36
C THR A 343 -7.41 26.44 -6.58
N LYS A 344 -7.25 25.16 -6.95
CA LYS A 344 -6.35 24.21 -6.29
C LYS A 344 -4.87 24.45 -6.61
N SER A 345 -4.54 25.16 -7.69
CA SER A 345 -3.14 25.43 -8.06
C SER A 345 -2.53 26.64 -7.34
N ILE A 346 -3.37 27.51 -6.75
CA ILE A 346 -2.94 28.78 -6.16
C ILE A 346 -1.85 28.62 -5.08
N PRO A 347 -1.95 27.69 -4.10
CA PRO A 347 -0.88 27.51 -3.11
C PRO A 347 0.48 27.17 -3.74
N TRP A 348 0.47 26.41 -4.85
CA TRP A 348 1.66 26.03 -5.57
C TRP A 348 2.25 27.17 -6.38
N VAL A 349 1.40 28.04 -6.95
CA VAL A 349 1.86 29.27 -7.61
C VAL A 349 2.50 30.22 -6.59
N GLU A 350 1.92 30.37 -5.41
CA GLU A 350 2.49 31.18 -4.33
C GLU A 350 3.86 30.65 -3.88
N LEU A 351 3.99 29.33 -3.73
CA LEU A 351 5.27 28.69 -3.45
C LEU A 351 6.29 28.93 -4.58
N HIS A 352 5.88 28.79 -5.84
CA HIS A 352 6.76 29.02 -6.99
C HIS A 352 7.29 30.45 -7.02
N ILE A 353 6.45 31.45 -6.74
CA ILE A 353 6.88 32.85 -6.64
C ILE A 353 7.97 33.01 -5.58
N LYS A 354 7.81 32.40 -4.39
CA LYS A 354 8.83 32.44 -3.33
C LYS A 354 10.14 31.78 -3.76
N ILE A 355 10.06 30.61 -4.39
CA ILE A 355 11.22 29.89 -4.92
C ILE A 355 11.98 30.76 -5.93
N LEU A 356 11.28 31.34 -6.91
CA LEU A 356 11.88 32.16 -7.95
C LEU A 356 12.47 33.46 -7.39
N GLU A 357 11.78 34.10 -6.45
CA GLU A 357 12.21 35.36 -5.84
C GLU A 357 13.43 35.19 -4.93
N GLU A 358 13.40 34.23 -4.00
CA GLU A 358 14.50 33.98 -3.08
C GLU A 358 15.71 33.33 -3.77
N GLY A 359 15.45 32.47 -4.76
CA GLY A 359 16.49 31.84 -5.57
C GLY A 359 17.07 32.74 -6.66
N GLY A 360 16.45 33.90 -6.94
CA GLY A 360 16.86 34.77 -8.06
C GLY A 360 16.71 34.09 -9.44
N LEU A 361 15.72 33.22 -9.60
CA LEU A 361 15.54 32.38 -10.79
C LEU A 361 14.50 32.99 -11.74
N LYS A 362 14.72 32.78 -13.06
CA LYS A 362 13.75 32.99 -14.15
C LYS A 362 12.88 34.27 -13.98
N PRO A 363 13.46 35.48 -14.08
CA PRO A 363 12.77 36.74 -13.80
C PRO A 363 11.49 36.95 -14.64
N ASP A 364 11.49 36.50 -15.89
CA ASP A 364 10.31 36.57 -16.76
C ASP A 364 9.19 35.66 -16.26
N THR A 365 9.51 34.44 -15.82
CA THR A 365 8.54 33.51 -15.22
C THR A 365 7.99 34.06 -13.91
N LEU A 366 8.83 34.68 -13.09
CA LEU A 366 8.40 35.35 -11.85
C LEU A 366 7.43 36.49 -12.14
N HIS A 367 7.71 37.30 -13.17
CA HIS A 367 6.81 38.36 -13.62
C HIS A 367 5.45 37.80 -14.04
N ASP A 368 5.44 36.75 -14.86
CA ASP A 368 4.23 36.08 -15.33
C ASP A 368 3.42 35.47 -14.16
N ALA A 369 4.09 34.80 -13.21
CA ALA A 369 3.46 34.21 -12.03
C ALA A 369 2.78 35.26 -11.14
N ARG A 370 3.43 36.41 -10.91
CA ARG A 370 2.88 37.53 -10.13
C ARG A 370 1.65 38.13 -10.83
N ASN A 371 1.73 38.33 -12.14
CA ASN A 371 0.59 38.82 -12.92
C ASN A 371 -0.60 37.86 -12.86
N PHE A 372 -0.34 36.56 -12.96
CA PHE A 372 -1.35 35.52 -12.80
C PHE A 372 -2.07 35.63 -11.45
N LEU A 373 -1.32 35.66 -10.34
CA LEU A 373 -1.89 35.73 -8.99
C LEU A 373 -2.67 37.03 -8.75
N LYS A 374 -2.19 38.14 -9.30
CA LYS A 374 -2.89 39.45 -9.26
C LYS A 374 -4.26 39.38 -9.94
N VAL A 375 -4.33 38.78 -11.13
CA VAL A 375 -5.60 38.62 -11.86
C VAL A 375 -6.55 37.70 -11.10
N TYR A 376 -6.05 36.57 -10.57
CA TYR A 376 -6.84 35.66 -9.74
C TYR A 376 -7.48 36.36 -8.54
N TYR A 377 -6.69 37.06 -7.71
CA TYR A 377 -7.23 37.73 -6.52
C TYR A 377 -8.17 38.89 -6.84
N ALA A 378 -7.91 39.64 -7.92
CA ALA A 378 -8.85 40.68 -8.38
C ALA A 378 -10.20 40.09 -8.77
N ALA A 379 -10.19 38.94 -9.44
CA ALA A 379 -11.40 38.30 -9.91
C ALA A 379 -12.15 37.56 -8.78
N LYS A 380 -11.42 36.93 -7.84
CA LYS A 380 -11.96 36.37 -6.59
C LYS A 380 -12.66 37.44 -5.76
N LYS A 381 -12.00 38.59 -5.54
CA LYS A 381 -12.58 39.73 -4.81
C LYS A 381 -13.87 40.24 -5.49
N LYS A 382 -13.87 40.34 -6.82
CA LYS A 382 -15.07 40.73 -7.57
C LYS A 382 -16.21 39.72 -7.41
N GLY A 383 -15.91 38.42 -7.44
CA GLY A 383 -16.88 37.36 -7.19
C GLY A 383 -17.46 37.40 -5.77
N GLU A 384 -16.62 37.55 -4.75
CA GLU A 384 -17.05 37.71 -3.35
C GLU A 384 -17.89 38.99 -3.15
N GLU A 385 -17.56 40.08 -3.85
CA GLU A 385 -18.38 41.30 -3.86
C GLU A 385 -19.74 41.12 -4.57
N GLU A 386 -19.80 40.28 -5.60
CA GLU A 386 -21.05 39.90 -6.28
C GLU A 386 -21.91 38.95 -5.41
N GLU A 387 -21.30 38.06 -4.62
CA GLU A 387 -22.00 37.18 -3.66
C GLU A 387 -22.48 37.92 -2.40
N LYS A 388 -21.78 38.96 -1.96
CA LYS A 388 -22.16 39.77 -0.78
C LYS A 388 -23.43 40.59 -1.01
N TYR A 389 -23.75 40.93 -2.27
CA TYR A 389 -24.87 41.81 -2.61
C TYR A 389 -25.67 41.28 -3.79
N ARG A 390 -26.97 41.10 -3.61
CA ARG A 390 -27.88 40.73 -4.69
C ARG A 390 -28.41 41.93 -5.42
N LYS A 391 -28.29 41.89 -6.74
CA LYS A 391 -28.95 42.82 -7.67
C LYS A 391 -30.24 42.17 -8.17
N ILE A 392 -31.39 42.63 -7.66
CA ILE A 392 -32.72 42.15 -8.04
C ILE A 392 -33.31 43.15 -9.03
N LEU A 393 -33.15 42.90 -10.33
CA LEU A 393 -33.79 43.73 -11.37
C LEU A 393 -35.21 43.24 -11.64
N GLU A 394 -35.35 41.96 -11.91
CA GLU A 394 -36.61 41.30 -12.26
C GLU A 394 -36.69 39.94 -11.55
N LEU A 395 -37.91 39.54 -11.21
CA LEU A 395 -38.23 38.25 -10.62
C LEU A 395 -39.24 37.54 -11.51
N THR A 396 -38.87 36.38 -12.06
CA THR A 396 -39.75 35.61 -12.93
C THR A 396 -40.25 34.36 -12.21
N GLU A 397 -41.55 34.23 -12.02
CA GLU A 397 -42.18 33.06 -11.39
C GLU A 397 -43.54 32.79 -12.04
N TYR A 398 -43.87 31.52 -12.32
CA TYR A 398 -45.13 31.09 -12.97
C TYR A 398 -45.51 31.89 -14.23
N GLY A 399 -44.54 32.27 -15.05
CA GLY A 399 -44.76 33.01 -16.30
C GLY A 399 -45.05 34.51 -16.13
N ARG A 400 -44.90 35.06 -14.92
CA ARG A 400 -44.97 36.51 -14.63
C ARG A 400 -43.58 37.04 -14.32
N SER A 401 -43.24 38.22 -14.82
CA SER A 401 -42.02 38.96 -14.44
C SER A 401 -42.42 40.17 -13.60
N TYR A 402 -41.83 40.31 -12.42
CA TYR A 402 -42.02 41.43 -11.51
C TYR A 402 -40.75 42.29 -11.52
N LYS A 403 -40.89 43.58 -11.82
CA LYS A 403 -39.79 44.54 -11.71
C LYS A 403 -39.54 44.90 -10.25
N VAL A 404 -38.28 44.83 -9.81
CA VAL A 404 -37.89 45.17 -8.43
C VAL A 404 -36.93 46.35 -8.44
N GLY A 405 -35.78 46.22 -9.11
CA GLY A 405 -34.81 47.30 -9.23
C GLY A 405 -34.13 47.68 -7.92
N LEU A 406 -33.60 46.69 -7.17
CA LEU A 406 -32.84 46.92 -5.93
C LEU A 406 -31.46 46.26 -5.97
N LYS A 407 -30.49 46.84 -5.27
CA LYS A 407 -29.27 46.16 -4.81
C LYS A 407 -29.28 46.11 -3.29
N VAL A 408 -29.20 44.92 -2.71
CA VAL A 408 -29.34 44.64 -1.28
C VAL A 408 -28.26 43.64 -0.82
N PRO A 409 -27.88 43.58 0.47
CA PRO A 409 -27.01 42.52 0.98
C PRO A 409 -27.65 41.14 0.91
N GLU A 410 -26.84 40.09 0.75
CA GLU A 410 -27.33 38.69 0.80
C GLU A 410 -27.56 38.20 2.24
N VAL A 411 -26.99 38.89 3.22
CA VAL A 411 -27.05 38.52 4.64
C VAL A 411 -28.39 38.91 5.26
N GLU A 412 -28.92 38.04 6.12
CA GLU A 412 -30.14 38.29 6.89
C GLU A 412 -29.92 39.35 7.98
N SER A 413 -30.92 40.20 8.20
CA SER A 413 -30.90 41.28 9.18
C SER A 413 -32.23 41.35 9.94
N GLU A 414 -32.18 41.24 11.27
CA GLU A 414 -33.33 41.39 12.17
C GLU A 414 -33.90 42.83 12.15
N GLU A 415 -33.09 43.81 11.77
CA GLU A 415 -33.48 45.24 11.70
C GLU A 415 -34.12 45.63 10.35
N GLY A 416 -34.40 44.64 9.49
CA GLY A 416 -34.86 44.84 8.13
C GLY A 416 -33.72 44.96 7.11
N LEU A 417 -34.07 44.89 5.83
CA LEU A 417 -33.12 44.81 4.73
C LEU A 417 -32.67 46.20 4.25
N ILE A 418 -31.39 46.52 4.40
CA ILE A 418 -30.83 47.80 3.95
C ILE A 418 -30.71 47.86 2.43
N VAL A 419 -31.10 48.99 1.85
CA VAL A 419 -31.05 49.26 0.42
C VAL A 419 -29.73 49.94 0.07
N LEU A 420 -28.92 49.26 -0.74
CA LEU A 420 -27.60 49.76 -1.16
C LEU A 420 -27.67 50.57 -2.45
N HIS A 421 -28.64 50.26 -3.30
CA HIS A 421 -28.91 50.98 -4.55
C HIS A 421 -30.36 50.74 -4.99
N VAL A 422 -30.97 51.76 -5.58
CA VAL A 422 -32.29 51.69 -6.22
C VAL A 422 -32.11 52.02 -7.69
N PHE A 423 -32.65 51.20 -8.58
CA PHE A 423 -32.53 51.41 -10.02
C PHE A 423 -33.64 52.34 -10.51
N LYS A 424 -33.25 53.43 -11.17
CA LYS A 424 -34.17 54.47 -11.65
C LYS A 424 -35.27 53.91 -12.55
N GLY A 425 -36.51 54.34 -12.34
CA GLY A 425 -37.69 53.95 -13.12
C GLY A 425 -38.30 52.59 -12.73
N TYR A 426 -37.74 51.88 -11.74
CA TYR A 426 -38.31 50.64 -11.20
C TYR A 426 -39.33 50.92 -10.08
N PRO A 427 -40.19 49.94 -9.72
CA PRO A 427 -41.23 50.11 -8.70
C PRO A 427 -40.78 50.72 -7.36
N PHE A 428 -39.64 50.27 -6.82
CA PHE A 428 -39.14 50.82 -5.56
C PHE A 428 -38.63 52.26 -5.68
N ASP A 429 -38.08 52.65 -6.84
CA ASP A 429 -37.73 54.06 -7.15
C ASP A 429 -38.99 54.92 -7.21
N LYS A 430 -40.03 54.45 -7.94
CA LYS A 430 -41.33 55.12 -8.06
C LYS A 430 -42.06 55.25 -6.72
N ALA A 431 -41.88 54.28 -5.83
CA ALA A 431 -42.38 54.31 -4.46
C ALA A 431 -41.63 55.31 -3.55
N GLY A 432 -40.55 55.92 -4.04
CA GLY A 432 -39.76 56.91 -3.31
C GLY A 432 -38.72 56.30 -2.35
N ILE A 433 -38.23 55.09 -2.64
CA ILE A 433 -37.14 54.45 -1.88
C ILE A 433 -35.80 54.99 -2.32
N HIS A 434 -34.91 55.20 -1.37
CA HIS A 434 -33.57 55.72 -1.58
C HIS A 434 -32.51 54.78 -1.03
N LYS A 435 -31.27 54.93 -1.52
CA LYS A 435 -30.10 54.29 -0.91
C LYS A 435 -30.01 54.70 0.58
N GLY A 436 -29.80 53.70 1.45
CA GLY A 436 -29.73 53.87 2.90
C GLY A 436 -31.03 53.56 3.64
N ASP A 437 -32.16 53.46 2.92
CA ASP A 437 -33.42 53.01 3.50
C ASP A 437 -33.33 51.55 3.97
N ARG A 438 -34.08 51.22 5.03
CA ARG A 438 -34.24 49.85 5.53
C ARG A 438 -35.66 49.39 5.28
N ILE A 439 -35.85 48.39 4.42
CA ILE A 439 -37.15 47.78 4.18
C ILE A 439 -37.47 46.87 5.37
N LEU A 440 -38.49 47.23 6.15
CA LEU A 440 -38.92 46.46 7.30
C LEU A 440 -39.97 45.44 6.91
N GLU A 441 -40.99 45.87 6.15
CA GLU A 441 -42.12 45.02 5.76
C GLU A 441 -42.63 45.37 4.36
N ILE A 442 -43.11 44.35 3.64
CA ILE A 442 -43.90 44.48 2.41
C ILE A 442 -45.21 43.72 2.63
N ALA A 443 -46.36 44.36 2.41
CA ALA A 443 -47.67 43.75 2.60
C ALA A 443 -47.81 43.05 3.98
N HIS A 444 -47.40 43.76 5.05
CA HIS A 444 -47.41 43.30 6.44
C HIS A 444 -46.55 42.06 6.74
N ARG A 445 -45.59 41.74 5.87
CA ARG A 445 -44.63 40.65 6.08
C ARG A 445 -43.23 41.20 6.21
N GLN A 446 -42.52 40.72 7.22
CA GLN A 446 -41.14 41.16 7.48
C GLN A 446 -40.21 40.81 6.32
N VAL A 447 -39.29 41.72 6.04
CA VAL A 447 -38.24 41.56 5.03
C VAL A 447 -36.90 41.63 5.73
N ARG A 448 -36.27 40.47 5.91
CA ARG A 448 -34.98 40.35 6.61
C ARG A 448 -33.85 40.01 5.65
N LYS A 449 -34.18 39.37 4.53
CA LYS A 449 -33.24 39.00 3.46
C LYS A 449 -33.86 39.17 2.07
N PRO A 450 -33.04 39.16 1.01
CA PRO A 450 -33.52 39.38 -0.36
C PRO A 450 -34.67 38.44 -0.77
N TYR A 451 -34.60 37.17 -0.38
CA TYR A 451 -35.61 36.16 -0.71
C TYR A 451 -37.00 36.47 -0.13
N ASP A 452 -37.09 37.25 0.95
CA ASP A 452 -38.39 37.63 1.52
C ASP A 452 -39.15 38.56 0.58
N ILE A 453 -38.45 39.47 -0.11
CA ILE A 453 -39.06 40.33 -1.14
C ILE A 453 -39.71 39.43 -2.20
N GLU A 454 -38.97 38.45 -2.70
CA GLU A 454 -39.43 37.55 -3.76
C GLU A 454 -40.69 36.79 -3.33
N ARG A 455 -40.65 36.17 -2.15
CA ARG A 455 -41.78 35.43 -1.58
C ARG A 455 -43.02 36.28 -1.34
N VAL A 456 -42.86 37.56 -1.05
CA VAL A 456 -43.98 38.47 -0.86
C VAL A 456 -44.59 38.84 -2.20
N LEU A 457 -43.76 39.32 -3.13
CA LEU A 457 -44.21 39.88 -4.41
C LEU A 457 -44.95 38.84 -5.28
N ILE A 458 -44.48 37.59 -5.33
CA ILE A 458 -45.10 36.53 -6.15
C ILE A 458 -46.54 36.17 -5.74
N LYS A 459 -47.00 36.62 -4.56
CA LYS A 459 -48.38 36.36 -4.09
C LYS A 459 -49.39 37.39 -4.57
N PHE A 460 -48.95 38.44 -5.24
CA PHE A 460 -49.77 39.55 -5.72
C PHE A 460 -49.72 39.64 -7.26
N LYS A 461 -50.65 40.38 -7.86
CA LYS A 461 -50.73 40.58 -9.30
C LYS A 461 -50.02 41.86 -9.72
N LEU A 462 -49.55 41.92 -10.97
CA LEU A 462 -49.05 43.15 -11.56
C LEU A 462 -50.17 44.21 -11.55
N GLY A 463 -49.84 45.43 -11.17
CA GLY A 463 -50.77 46.53 -10.93
C GLY A 463 -51.26 46.67 -9.48
N ASP A 464 -51.07 45.65 -8.63
CA ASP A 464 -51.45 45.76 -7.21
C ASP A 464 -50.60 46.81 -6.49
N THR A 465 -51.22 47.56 -5.57
CA THR A 465 -50.53 48.51 -4.70
C THR A 465 -50.38 47.91 -3.29
N LEU A 466 -49.14 47.71 -2.85
CA LEU A 466 -48.80 47.10 -1.57
C LEU A 466 -48.31 48.15 -0.57
N PRO A 467 -48.66 48.06 0.72
CA PRO A 467 -48.03 48.89 1.75
C PRO A 467 -46.59 48.43 1.99
N LEU A 468 -45.65 49.37 1.90
CA LEU A 468 -44.22 49.20 2.11
C LEU A 468 -43.80 50.00 3.34
N LYS A 469 -43.31 49.32 4.38
CA LYS A 469 -42.85 49.95 5.62
C LYS A 469 -41.33 50.02 5.65
N VAL A 470 -40.80 51.22 5.79
CA VAL A 470 -39.37 51.51 5.62
C VAL A 470 -38.86 52.38 6.76
N LYS A 471 -37.65 52.12 7.25
CA LYS A 471 -36.92 53.00 8.16
C LYS A 471 -35.94 53.86 7.38
N ARG A 472 -36.03 55.18 7.53
CA ARG A 472 -35.12 56.18 6.92
C ARG A 472 -34.56 57.06 8.03
N GLY A 473 -33.28 56.86 8.36
CA GLY A 473 -32.73 57.45 9.59
C GLY A 473 -33.47 56.92 10.81
N ASP A 474 -34.04 57.82 11.60
CA ASP A 474 -34.86 57.48 12.78
C ASP A 474 -36.36 57.37 12.47
N ASP A 475 -36.79 57.85 11.30
CA ASP A 475 -38.20 57.87 10.90
C ASP A 475 -38.66 56.53 10.30
N THR A 476 -39.90 56.15 10.58
CA THR A 476 -40.58 55.03 9.90
C THR A 476 -41.64 55.58 8.95
N LEU A 477 -41.49 55.25 7.66
CA LEU A 477 -42.36 55.67 6.57
C LEU A 477 -43.23 54.51 6.10
N LEU A 478 -44.46 54.82 5.69
CA LEU A 478 -45.35 53.92 4.96
C LEU A 478 -45.55 54.45 3.55
N LEU A 479 -45.12 53.68 2.56
CA LEU A 479 -45.10 54.05 1.15
C LEU A 479 -45.96 53.08 0.33
N PRO A 480 -46.65 53.53 -0.73
CA PRO A 480 -47.33 52.64 -1.66
C PRO A 480 -46.33 52.07 -2.68
N LEU A 481 -46.26 50.75 -2.80
CA LEU A 481 -45.45 50.05 -3.82
C LEU A 481 -46.39 49.46 -4.88
N VAL A 482 -46.32 49.98 -6.11
CA VAL A 482 -47.10 49.46 -7.25
C VAL A 482 -46.28 48.39 -7.98
N LEU A 483 -46.83 47.19 -8.16
CA LEU A 483 -46.13 46.11 -8.88
C LEU A 483 -46.23 46.30 -10.39
N GLU A 484 -45.10 46.14 -11.10
CA GLU A 484 -44.98 46.32 -12.55
C GLU A 484 -44.30 45.15 -13.26
#